data_AF-A0AAV5D3R4-F1
#
_entry.id   AF-A0AAV5D3R4-F1
#
_cell.length_a   1.000
_cell.length_b   1.000
_cell.length_c   1.000
_cell.angle_alpha   90.00
_cell.angle_beta   90.00
_cell.angle_gamma   90.00
#
_symmetry.space_group_name_H-M   'P 1'
#
loop_
_entity.id
_entity.type
_entity.pdbx_description
1 polymer ?
#
loop_
_entity_poly.entity_id
_entity_poly.type
_entity_poly.pdbx_seq_one_letter_code
_entity_poly.pdbx_strand_id
1 'polypeptide(L)'
;MADDVRELLLSTTADADPSTPLSAPDLRLLIDRLRLRSDPASGAHEERGGMRAVCSGGREGGGQMIDALDYGMAKVADSMMKHVLVPAISNMSVVVNVEVLEEGGSEHSVSVLSIVASEEKAVPNEASKLVEFQDVVRSTAEFENMLRSMMFSSPDRKDGRLTQFVDDVEVHFAVRKRNEIMVKARYILVQYDYDNPLESGNQDDSVVDLLFRPEKCFISKSALQLMKLVHGALKLLLSTKQDACLSSARVAKEFCYAARDVLLLYKAIVPVQLEKQLDSISQVAAIVHNDCYHLSQEVLGLAFQYRPDFPCDVQKQVVFVDLAPIFTQMANGVLRRQIHIAMNTISEAIDGADGFQNTHQPQHYESAKFSIEQVVFILEKIRIMWESILPRSTYRKSMSRILGSVFSRITRDMLLIDDMAAEETLQLQGLIHLALENLSSLFLSLVENDDENEKFLDHDTWIQLDKSVPSLKKFRKLAELLDMSLKSITAAWESGELVSCGFTSSEVQSFIKAIFADSPLRKECLGWILRTPA
;
A
#
# COMPACT_ATOMS: atom_id res chain seq x y z
N MET A 1 16.15 1.94 -20.99
CA MET A 1 16.61 0.64 -20.49
C MET A 1 15.81 0.39 -19.23
N ALA A 2 14.67 -0.28 -19.40
CA ALA A 2 13.70 -0.57 -18.34
C ALA A 2 14.08 -1.95 -17.79
N ASP A 3 14.92 -1.95 -16.75
CA ASP A 3 15.15 -3.17 -15.97
C ASP A 3 13.95 -3.33 -15.04
N ASP A 4 13.13 -4.30 -15.41
CA ASP A 4 11.78 -4.51 -14.90
C ASP A 4 11.86 -5.04 -13.45
N VAL A 5 11.39 -4.25 -12.49
CA VAL A 5 11.17 -4.68 -11.09
C VAL A 5 10.31 -5.96 -11.07
N ARG A 6 9.49 -6.15 -12.10
CA ARG A 6 8.72 -7.34 -12.35
C ARG A 6 9.60 -8.58 -12.58
N GLU A 7 10.74 -8.50 -13.27
CA GLU A 7 11.65 -9.65 -13.42
C GLU A 7 12.34 -10.01 -12.10
N LEU A 8 12.70 -9.04 -11.25
CA LEU A 8 13.22 -9.32 -9.90
C LEU A 8 12.17 -9.96 -8.97
N LEU A 9 10.89 -9.69 -9.22
CA LEU A 9 9.77 -10.32 -8.50
C LEU A 9 9.34 -11.67 -9.13
N LEU A 10 9.56 -11.88 -10.43
CA LEU A 10 9.10 -13.03 -11.23
C LEU A 10 10.20 -14.03 -11.63
N SER A 11 11.50 -13.73 -11.44
CA SER A 11 12.62 -14.65 -11.74
C SER A 11 12.58 -15.94 -10.91
N THR A 12 11.65 -16.04 -9.97
CA THR A 12 11.16 -17.28 -9.36
C THR A 12 9.94 -17.81 -10.10
N THR A 13 10.06 -18.20 -11.37
CA THR A 13 9.10 -19.07 -12.08
C THR A 13 9.91 -19.93 -13.07
N ALA A 14 9.80 -21.25 -13.19
CA ALA A 14 8.70 -22.19 -12.92
C ALA A 14 9.10 -23.47 -12.13
N ASP A 15 10.35 -23.54 -11.62
CA ASP A 15 10.86 -24.68 -10.82
C ASP A 15 11.38 -24.27 -9.42
N ALA A 16 11.26 -22.99 -9.05
CA ALA A 16 11.71 -22.48 -7.76
C ALA A 16 10.56 -22.50 -6.73
N ASP A 17 10.79 -23.19 -5.61
CA ASP A 17 9.88 -23.21 -4.46
C ASP A 17 9.61 -21.76 -3.97
N PRO A 18 8.35 -21.31 -3.87
CA PRO A 18 8.00 -19.98 -3.35
C PRO A 18 8.47 -19.73 -1.89
N SER A 19 8.99 -20.75 -1.20
CA SER A 19 9.68 -20.64 0.08
C SER A 19 11.15 -20.18 -0.03
N THR A 20 11.73 -20.15 -1.24
CA THR A 20 13.13 -19.76 -1.42
C THR A 20 13.33 -18.25 -1.24
N PRO A 21 14.16 -17.83 -0.26
CA PRO A 21 14.47 -16.43 -0.07
C PRO A 21 15.23 -15.90 -1.30
N LEU A 22 14.87 -14.70 -1.77
CA LEU A 22 15.77 -13.93 -2.63
C LEU A 22 17.11 -13.80 -1.89
N SER A 23 18.22 -13.92 -2.62
CA SER A 23 19.54 -13.82 -1.99
C SER A 23 19.63 -12.49 -1.23
N ALA A 24 20.26 -12.47 -0.06
CA ALA A 24 20.45 -11.26 0.75
C ALA A 24 20.98 -10.03 -0.06
N PRO A 25 21.81 -10.21 -1.11
CA PRO A 25 22.16 -9.15 -2.07
C PRO A 25 20.97 -8.50 -2.79
N ASP A 26 20.00 -9.29 -3.27
CA ASP A 26 18.86 -8.79 -4.08
C ASP A 26 17.86 -7.99 -3.24
N LEU A 27 17.66 -8.41 -1.99
CA LEU A 27 16.86 -7.71 -0.98
C LEU A 27 17.51 -6.39 -0.57
N ARG A 28 18.83 -6.38 -0.32
CA ARG A 28 19.60 -5.15 -0.05
C ARG A 28 19.51 -4.19 -1.25
N LEU A 29 19.65 -4.68 -2.48
CA LEU A 29 19.63 -3.84 -3.68
C LEU A 29 18.24 -3.23 -3.93
N LEU A 30 17.16 -3.96 -3.68
CA LEU A 30 15.79 -3.45 -3.76
C LEU A 30 15.52 -2.41 -2.65
N ILE A 31 15.93 -2.70 -1.41
CA ILE A 31 15.76 -1.82 -0.25
C ILE A 31 16.62 -0.55 -0.38
N ASP A 32 17.87 -0.67 -0.84
CA ASP A 32 18.77 0.46 -1.07
C ASP A 32 18.27 1.34 -2.21
N ARG A 33 17.71 0.76 -3.29
CA ARG A 33 17.04 1.54 -4.36
C ARG A 33 15.79 2.28 -3.86
N LEU A 34 15.07 1.72 -2.90
CA LEU A 34 13.94 2.39 -2.24
C LEU A 34 14.39 3.48 -1.25
N ARG A 35 15.56 3.31 -0.61
CA ARG A 35 16.17 4.27 0.33
C ARG A 35 16.91 5.42 -0.35
N LEU A 36 17.49 5.20 -1.54
CA LEU A 36 18.21 6.20 -2.35
C LEU A 36 17.33 7.34 -2.89
N ARG A 37 15.99 7.24 -2.80
CA ARG A 37 15.07 8.36 -3.07
C ARG A 37 14.83 9.28 -1.86
N SER A 38 15.50 9.06 -0.73
CA SER A 38 15.33 9.86 0.49
C SER A 38 16.62 10.40 1.14
N ASP A 39 17.82 10.07 0.63
CA ASP A 39 19.16 10.60 1.01
C ASP A 39 19.59 10.54 2.52
N PRO A 40 20.90 10.58 2.85
CA PRO A 40 21.91 9.60 2.48
C PRO A 40 22.65 8.98 3.70
N ALA A 41 23.41 7.93 3.42
CA ALA A 41 24.56 7.37 4.17
C ALA A 41 24.30 6.46 5.39
N SER A 42 24.54 5.16 5.20
CA SER A 42 25.54 4.42 6.00
C SER A 42 26.00 3.18 5.22
N GLY A 43 27.27 3.14 4.84
CA GLY A 43 27.90 1.95 4.27
C GLY A 43 28.10 0.89 5.36
N ALA A 44 27.63 -0.33 5.11
CA ALA A 44 28.01 -1.50 5.88
C ALA A 44 29.15 -2.21 5.14
N HIS A 45 30.34 -2.20 5.72
CA HIS A 45 31.42 -3.10 5.34
C HIS A 45 31.11 -4.51 5.83
N GLU A 46 31.11 -5.47 4.92
CA GLU A 46 31.01 -6.90 5.22
C GLU A 46 32.43 -7.39 5.58
N GLU A 47 32.79 -7.33 6.86
CA GLU A 47 34.02 -7.97 7.36
C GLU A 47 33.77 -9.46 7.55
N ARG A 48 34.32 -10.30 6.67
CA ARG A 48 34.55 -11.72 6.97
C ARG A 48 35.55 -11.83 8.11
N GLY A 49 35.05 -12.09 9.31
CA GLY A 49 35.86 -12.33 10.50
C GLY A 49 36.53 -13.70 10.47
N GLY A 50 37.70 -13.78 9.84
CA GLY A 50 38.64 -14.89 10.03
C GLY A 50 39.74 -14.48 11.02
N MET A 51 40.04 -15.31 12.01
CA MET A 51 41.19 -15.13 12.89
C MET A 51 42.37 -15.92 12.33
N ARG A 52 43.51 -15.25 12.09
CA ARG A 52 44.76 -15.86 11.64
C ARG A 52 45.82 -15.56 12.71
N ALA A 53 46.06 -16.50 13.62
CA ALA A 53 47.16 -16.40 14.57
C ALA A 53 48.43 -16.99 13.93
N VAL A 54 49.50 -16.20 13.86
CA VAL A 54 50.81 -16.63 13.37
C VAL A 54 51.77 -16.62 14.56
N CYS A 55 52.16 -17.79 15.03
CA CYS A 55 53.23 -17.91 16.03
C CYS A 55 54.58 -17.98 15.30
N SER A 56 55.44 -17.00 15.49
CA SER A 56 56.83 -17.05 15.03
C SER A 56 57.75 -17.33 16.22
N GLY A 57 58.28 -18.55 16.28
CA GLY A 57 59.30 -18.94 17.25
C GLY A 57 60.70 -18.62 16.73
N GLY A 58 61.37 -17.63 17.32
CA GLY A 58 62.80 -17.39 17.11
C GLY A 58 63.63 -18.47 17.80
N ARG A 59 64.56 -19.09 17.05
CA ARG A 59 65.49 -20.12 17.55
C ARG A 59 66.37 -19.57 18.68
N GLU A 60 66.26 -20.18 19.86
CA GLU A 60 67.41 -20.50 20.73
C GLU A 60 66.99 -21.63 21.69
N GLY A 61 67.43 -22.88 21.42
CA GLY A 61 67.22 -24.04 22.30
C GLY A 61 66.18 -25.07 21.82
N GLY A 62 66.53 -25.84 20.78
CA GLY A 62 65.63 -26.73 20.02
C GLY A 62 65.13 -28.03 20.69
N GLY A 63 64.95 -28.06 22.01
CA GLY A 63 64.35 -29.21 22.71
C GLY A 63 63.14 -28.81 23.58
N GLN A 64 63.28 -27.76 24.40
CA GLN A 64 62.22 -27.33 25.32
C GLN A 64 61.11 -26.51 24.65
N MET A 65 61.40 -25.88 23.51
CA MET A 65 60.47 -24.97 22.84
C MET A 65 59.38 -25.71 22.02
N ILE A 66 59.69 -26.91 21.52
CA ILE A 66 58.73 -27.80 20.82
C ILE A 66 57.75 -28.38 21.84
N ASP A 67 58.26 -28.88 22.97
CA ASP A 67 57.41 -29.36 24.08
C ASP A 67 56.53 -28.26 24.68
N ALA A 68 57.01 -27.01 24.72
CA ALA A 68 56.22 -25.86 25.18
C ALA A 68 55.15 -25.40 24.17
N LEU A 69 55.41 -25.53 22.86
CA LEU A 69 54.43 -25.28 21.79
C LEU A 69 53.36 -26.36 21.77
N ASP A 70 53.74 -27.63 21.88
CA ASP A 70 52.82 -28.76 22.00
C ASP A 70 52.02 -28.70 23.30
N TYR A 71 52.64 -28.31 24.42
CA TYR A 71 51.95 -28.06 25.69
C TYR A 71 51.01 -26.85 25.60
N GLY A 72 51.43 -25.77 24.96
CA GLY A 72 50.62 -24.57 24.72
C GLY A 72 49.40 -24.89 23.86
N MET A 73 49.59 -25.62 22.75
CA MET A 73 48.51 -26.06 21.86
C MET A 73 47.60 -27.10 22.53
N ALA A 74 48.14 -28.04 23.32
CA ALA A 74 47.34 -28.97 24.11
C ALA A 74 46.53 -28.25 25.19
N LYS A 75 47.07 -27.18 25.79
CA LYS A 75 46.38 -26.34 26.77
C LYS A 75 45.33 -25.46 26.11
N VAL A 76 45.60 -24.91 24.92
CA VAL A 76 44.60 -24.21 24.09
C VAL A 76 43.49 -25.18 23.68
N ALA A 77 43.81 -26.41 23.28
CA ALA A 77 42.82 -27.43 22.92
C ALA A 77 41.99 -27.89 24.13
N ASP A 78 42.62 -28.13 25.28
CA ASP A 78 41.93 -28.45 26.55
C ASP A 78 41.03 -27.29 27.01
N SER A 79 41.49 -26.05 26.85
CA SER A 79 40.70 -24.87 27.18
C SER A 79 39.60 -24.57 26.15
N MET A 80 39.82 -24.81 24.85
CA MET A 80 38.75 -24.82 23.84
C MET A 80 37.71 -25.88 24.19
N MET A 81 38.15 -27.08 24.60
CA MET A 81 37.25 -28.15 25.02
C MET A 81 36.43 -27.73 26.24
N LYS A 82 37.07 -27.20 27.29
CA LYS A 82 36.42 -26.85 28.57
C LYS A 82 35.55 -25.59 28.52
N HIS A 83 35.99 -24.55 27.81
CA HIS A 83 35.38 -23.22 27.89
C HIS A 83 34.62 -22.83 26.64
N VAL A 84 34.78 -23.52 25.51
CA VAL A 84 34.06 -23.19 24.26
C VAL A 84 33.19 -24.37 23.81
N LEU A 85 33.77 -25.56 23.64
CA LEU A 85 33.08 -26.71 23.06
C LEU A 85 32.14 -27.41 24.04
N VAL A 86 32.55 -27.69 25.28
CA VAL A 86 31.64 -28.32 26.28
C VAL A 86 30.43 -27.42 26.57
N PRO A 87 30.58 -26.10 26.78
CA PRO A 87 29.43 -25.19 26.90
C PRO A 87 28.59 -25.09 25.62
N ALA A 88 29.22 -25.03 24.44
CA ALA A 88 28.50 -24.93 23.16
C ALA A 88 27.74 -26.23 22.80
N ILE A 89 28.36 -27.41 22.99
CA ILE A 89 27.78 -28.73 22.67
C ILE A 89 26.62 -29.07 23.62
N SER A 90 26.59 -28.50 24.82
CA SER A 90 25.48 -28.66 25.76
C SER A 90 24.20 -27.97 25.29
N ASN A 91 24.29 -26.93 24.44
CA ASN A 91 23.14 -26.12 24.03
C ASN A 91 22.93 -25.95 22.50
N MET A 92 23.91 -26.13 21.61
CA MET A 92 23.76 -25.98 20.14
C MET A 92 24.79 -26.77 19.31
N SER A 93 24.45 -27.08 18.05
CA SER A 93 25.35 -27.76 17.09
C SER A 93 26.37 -26.79 16.48
N VAL A 94 27.65 -26.91 16.84
CA VAL A 94 28.76 -26.18 16.21
C VAL A 94 29.62 -27.16 15.39
N VAL A 95 29.93 -26.80 14.14
CA VAL A 95 30.88 -27.56 13.31
C VAL A 95 32.25 -26.89 13.44
N VAL A 96 33.25 -27.63 13.93
CA VAL A 96 34.64 -27.16 14.02
C VAL A 96 35.46 -27.88 12.96
N ASN A 97 35.99 -27.13 11.99
CA ASN A 97 36.98 -27.64 11.06
C ASN A 97 38.38 -27.20 11.50
N VAL A 98 39.29 -28.16 11.66
CA VAL A 98 40.71 -27.92 11.89
C VAL A 98 41.43 -28.38 10.62
N GLU A 99 41.97 -27.43 9.84
CA GLU A 99 42.86 -27.74 8.72
C GLU A 99 44.31 -27.49 9.15
N VAL A 100 45.13 -28.55 9.09
CA VAL A 100 46.58 -28.45 9.28
C VAL A 100 47.19 -28.20 7.91
N LEU A 101 47.64 -26.98 7.64
CA LEU A 101 48.44 -26.67 6.45
C LEU A 101 49.89 -27.10 6.70
N GLU A 102 50.26 -28.29 6.23
CA GLU A 102 51.67 -28.59 5.97
C GLU A 102 52.06 -27.97 4.62
N GLU A 103 52.51 -26.71 4.62
CA GLU A 103 53.34 -26.24 3.50
C GLU A 103 54.78 -26.67 3.74
N GLY A 104 55.22 -27.62 2.92
CA GLY A 104 56.56 -28.18 2.96
C GLY A 104 57.65 -27.11 2.79
N GLY A 105 58.56 -27.07 3.76
CA GLY A 105 59.80 -26.31 3.70
C GLY A 105 60.41 -26.17 5.09
N SER A 106 61.60 -26.71 5.28
CA SER A 106 62.33 -26.64 6.56
C SER A 106 62.54 -25.18 7.00
N GLU A 107 61.77 -24.73 7.99
CA GLU A 107 62.29 -24.13 9.24
C GLU A 107 61.21 -23.54 10.18
N HIS A 108 59.92 -23.50 9.81
CA HIS A 108 58.86 -23.06 10.73
C HIS A 108 57.56 -23.85 10.53
N SER A 109 57.20 -24.72 11.48
CA SER A 109 55.85 -25.29 11.55
C SER A 109 54.88 -24.22 12.05
N VAL A 110 54.14 -23.58 11.15
CA VAL A 110 53.11 -22.61 11.50
C VAL A 110 51.76 -23.33 11.56
N SER A 111 51.33 -23.69 12.76
CA SER A 111 49.99 -24.24 12.99
C SER A 111 48.98 -23.09 13.04
N VAL A 112 48.11 -22.97 12.04
CA VAL A 112 47.03 -21.96 12.01
C VAL A 112 45.71 -22.62 12.40
N LEU A 113 45.16 -22.27 13.55
CA LEU A 113 43.80 -22.64 13.93
C LEU A 113 42.81 -21.63 13.33
N SER A 114 42.06 -22.03 12.30
CA SER A 114 40.97 -21.23 11.75
C SER A 114 39.63 -21.69 12.30
N ILE A 115 38.99 -20.87 13.14
CA ILE A 115 37.60 -21.10 13.58
C ILE A 115 36.70 -20.38 12.60
N VAL A 116 35.93 -21.12 11.81
CA VAL A 116 34.91 -20.57 10.89
C VAL A 116 33.56 -20.77 11.55
N ALA A 117 32.93 -19.68 12.02
CA ALA A 117 31.58 -19.74 12.57
C ALA A 117 30.58 -20.01 11.43
N SER A 118 29.72 -21.03 11.59
CA SER A 118 28.59 -21.27 10.68
C SER A 118 27.40 -20.39 11.07
N GLU A 119 27.15 -19.36 10.27
CA GLU A 119 26.31 -18.20 10.61
C GLU A 119 24.80 -18.50 10.78
N GLU A 120 24.28 -19.67 10.38
CA GLU A 120 22.81 -19.86 10.28
C GLU A 120 22.16 -20.71 11.40
N LYS A 121 22.92 -21.58 12.06
CA LYS A 121 22.34 -22.52 13.05
C LYS A 121 22.57 -22.13 14.49
N ALA A 122 23.46 -21.18 14.78
CA ALA A 122 23.92 -20.85 16.13
C ALA A 122 23.16 -19.69 16.82
N VAL A 123 22.35 -18.91 16.09
CA VAL A 123 21.56 -17.81 16.67
C VAL A 123 20.18 -18.34 17.09
N PRO A 124 19.72 -18.11 18.34
CA PRO A 124 18.42 -18.60 18.81
C PRO A 124 17.24 -18.05 17.99
N ASN A 125 16.16 -18.82 17.86
CA ASN A 125 14.94 -18.38 17.15
C ASN A 125 13.93 -17.66 18.07
N GLU A 126 14.13 -17.75 19.38
CA GLU A 126 13.24 -17.25 20.43
C GLU A 126 14.01 -16.33 21.38
N ALA A 127 13.37 -15.21 21.77
CA ALA A 127 13.96 -14.23 22.69
C ALA A 127 14.37 -14.84 24.04
N SER A 128 13.59 -15.80 24.55
CA SER A 128 13.83 -16.51 25.81
C SER A 128 15.16 -17.27 25.84
N LYS A 129 15.62 -17.76 24.69
CA LYS A 129 16.86 -18.54 24.56
C LYS A 129 18.11 -17.68 24.42
N LEU A 130 17.96 -16.35 24.28
CA LEU A 130 19.11 -15.45 24.34
C LEU A 130 19.70 -15.34 25.75
N VAL A 131 18.91 -15.60 26.79
CA VAL A 131 19.40 -15.61 28.18
C VAL A 131 20.48 -16.68 28.37
N GLU A 132 20.30 -17.85 27.76
CA GLU A 132 21.27 -18.95 27.77
C GLU A 132 22.55 -18.59 27.01
N PHE A 133 22.50 -17.60 26.12
CA PHE A 133 23.65 -17.11 25.37
C PHE A 133 24.56 -16.19 26.19
N GLN A 134 24.10 -15.66 27.34
CA GLN A 134 24.96 -14.87 28.23
C GLN A 134 26.12 -15.71 28.79
N ASP A 135 25.91 -17.01 28.99
CA ASP A 135 26.97 -17.92 29.41
C ASP A 135 27.99 -18.16 28.27
N VAL A 136 27.53 -18.13 27.01
CA VAL A 136 28.41 -18.20 25.83
C VAL A 136 29.25 -16.92 25.70
N VAL A 137 28.64 -15.74 25.91
CA VAL A 137 29.35 -14.43 25.98
C VAL A 137 30.45 -14.49 27.03
N ARG A 138 30.11 -14.90 28.26
CA ARG A 138 31.06 -14.99 29.38
C ARG A 138 32.20 -15.94 29.06
N SER A 139 31.89 -17.13 28.57
CA SER A 139 32.89 -18.16 28.28
C SER A 139 33.79 -17.77 27.10
N THR A 140 33.26 -17.05 26.11
CA THR A 140 34.04 -16.51 24.98
C THR A 140 35.00 -15.42 25.44
N ALA A 141 34.57 -14.52 26.33
CA ALA A 141 35.44 -13.48 26.89
C ALA A 141 36.56 -14.08 27.75
N GLU A 142 36.25 -15.10 28.57
CA GLU A 142 37.25 -15.86 29.33
C GLU A 142 38.28 -16.54 28.42
N PHE A 143 37.82 -17.17 27.34
CA PHE A 143 38.68 -17.80 26.34
C PHE A 143 39.57 -16.78 25.62
N GLU A 144 39.04 -15.64 25.20
CA GLU A 144 39.81 -14.59 24.51
C GLU A 144 40.86 -13.96 25.45
N ASN A 145 40.54 -13.78 26.74
CA ASN A 145 41.51 -13.36 27.76
C ASN A 145 42.60 -14.39 27.98
N MET A 146 42.27 -15.69 27.92
CA MET A 146 43.24 -16.76 28.03
C MET A 146 44.21 -16.76 26.84
N LEU A 147 43.71 -16.64 25.61
CA LEU A 147 44.55 -16.51 24.41
C LEU A 147 45.51 -15.32 24.50
N ARG A 148 45.04 -14.20 25.07
CA ARG A 148 45.87 -13.02 25.38
C ARG A 148 46.95 -13.32 26.41
N SER A 149 46.62 -14.03 27.49
CA SER A 149 47.59 -14.42 28.53
C SER A 149 48.69 -15.34 28.00
N MET A 150 48.38 -16.14 26.96
CA MET A 150 49.31 -17.07 26.33
C MET A 150 50.10 -16.44 25.16
N MET A 151 49.97 -15.12 24.93
CA MET A 151 50.64 -14.38 23.85
C MET A 151 50.27 -14.82 22.43
N PHE A 152 49.13 -15.51 22.25
CA PHE A 152 48.60 -15.90 20.93
C PHE A 152 47.90 -14.75 20.19
N SER A 153 47.62 -13.63 20.89
CA SER A 153 47.15 -12.37 20.30
C SER A 153 48.18 -11.26 20.51
N SER A 154 48.41 -10.43 19.48
CA SER A 154 49.35 -9.32 19.57
C SER A 154 48.83 -8.28 20.59
N PRO A 155 49.65 -7.81 21.55
CA PRO A 155 49.24 -6.79 22.51
C PRO A 155 48.91 -5.44 21.84
N ASP A 156 49.33 -5.24 20.58
CA ASP A 156 49.21 -3.98 19.85
C ASP A 156 47.97 -3.93 18.92
N ARG A 157 47.33 -5.08 18.67
CA ARG A 157 46.04 -5.14 17.95
C ARG A 157 44.90 -5.24 18.95
N LYS A 158 43.88 -4.40 18.77
CA LYS A 158 42.56 -4.57 19.39
C LYS A 158 41.84 -5.79 18.78
N ASP A 159 42.40 -6.98 18.93
CA ASP A 159 41.79 -8.24 18.52
C ASP A 159 40.83 -8.72 19.62
N GLY A 160 39.76 -7.95 19.84
CA GLY A 160 38.60 -8.37 20.65
C GLY A 160 37.48 -8.93 19.76
N ARG A 161 37.84 -9.56 18.64
CA ARG A 161 36.92 -9.92 17.56
C ARG A 161 35.93 -11.00 18.00
N LEU A 162 36.32 -11.91 18.90
CA LEU A 162 35.43 -12.97 19.38
C LEU A 162 34.43 -12.43 20.40
N THR A 163 34.90 -11.62 21.36
CA THR A 163 34.00 -10.93 22.30
C THR A 163 33.07 -9.98 21.54
N GLN A 164 33.58 -9.21 20.57
CA GLN A 164 32.75 -8.32 19.74
C GLN A 164 31.69 -9.08 18.91
N PHE A 165 32.03 -10.25 18.36
CA PHE A 165 31.08 -11.08 17.62
C PHE A 165 29.98 -11.63 18.52
N VAL A 166 30.35 -12.13 19.71
CA VAL A 166 29.39 -12.70 20.66
C VAL A 166 28.57 -11.61 21.37
N ASP A 167 29.14 -10.42 21.57
CA ASP A 167 28.44 -9.23 22.06
C ASP A 167 27.37 -8.73 21.07
N ASP A 168 27.54 -9.00 19.77
CA ASP A 168 26.58 -8.64 18.71
C ASP A 168 25.51 -9.73 18.45
N VAL A 169 25.45 -10.81 19.24
CA VAL A 169 24.45 -11.89 19.06
C VAL A 169 23.01 -11.38 19.09
N GLU A 170 22.71 -10.40 19.95
CA GLU A 170 21.38 -9.78 19.98
C GLU A 170 21.07 -9.07 18.65
N VAL A 171 22.05 -8.44 18.03
CA VAL A 171 21.92 -7.77 16.73
C VAL A 171 21.73 -8.81 15.63
N HIS A 172 22.48 -9.91 15.65
CA HIS A 172 22.29 -11.03 14.71
C HIS A 172 20.89 -11.64 14.83
N PHE A 173 20.39 -11.82 16.05
CA PHE A 173 19.01 -12.23 16.30
C PHE A 173 18.01 -11.25 15.69
N ALA A 174 18.17 -9.95 15.96
CA ALA A 174 17.28 -8.92 15.45
C ALA A 174 17.27 -8.87 13.91
N VAL A 175 18.44 -8.96 13.28
CA VAL A 175 18.58 -9.02 11.81
C VAL A 175 17.91 -10.26 11.24
N ARG A 176 18.14 -11.44 11.82
CA ARG A 176 17.47 -12.69 11.41
C ARG A 176 15.95 -12.56 11.53
N LYS A 177 15.45 -12.03 12.65
CA LYS A 177 14.03 -11.87 12.89
C LYS A 177 13.39 -10.85 11.95
N ARG A 178 14.09 -9.75 11.65
CA ARG A 178 13.70 -8.80 10.61
C ARG A 178 13.59 -9.49 9.26
N ASN A 179 14.55 -10.31 8.86
CA ASN A 179 14.49 -11.06 7.60
C ASN A 179 13.28 -12.02 7.56
N GLU A 180 13.00 -12.75 8.65
CA GLU A 180 11.80 -13.59 8.73
C GLU A 180 10.50 -12.79 8.55
N ILE A 181 10.40 -11.61 9.18
CA ILE A 181 9.24 -10.71 9.04
C ILE A 181 9.11 -10.25 7.59
N MET A 182 10.21 -9.87 6.94
CA MET A 182 10.22 -9.39 5.56
C MET A 182 9.83 -10.50 4.56
N VAL A 183 10.29 -11.74 4.77
CA VAL A 183 9.89 -12.88 3.94
C VAL A 183 8.40 -13.15 4.08
N LYS A 184 7.86 -13.12 5.31
CA LYS A 184 6.41 -13.29 5.54
C LYS A 184 5.60 -12.17 4.90
N ALA A 185 6.04 -10.92 5.01
CA ALA A 185 5.37 -9.79 4.39
C ALA A 185 5.34 -9.92 2.86
N ARG A 186 6.47 -10.31 2.24
CA ARG A 186 6.51 -10.58 0.79
C ARG A 186 5.55 -11.69 0.40
N TYR A 187 5.51 -12.80 1.14
CA TYR A 187 4.58 -13.90 0.86
C TYR A 187 3.11 -13.44 0.87
N ILE A 188 2.72 -12.66 1.89
CA ILE A 188 1.37 -12.08 2.01
C ILE A 188 1.05 -11.15 0.82
N LEU A 189 2.01 -10.32 0.42
CA LEU A 189 1.83 -9.36 -0.66
C LEU A 189 1.85 -9.99 -2.04
N VAL A 190 2.61 -11.08 -2.26
CA VAL A 190 2.64 -11.81 -3.53
C VAL A 190 1.39 -12.65 -3.72
N GLN A 191 0.87 -13.28 -2.66
CA GLN A 191 -0.40 -14.02 -2.77
C GLN A 191 -1.61 -13.08 -2.84
N TYR A 192 -1.52 -11.89 -2.22
CA TYR A 192 -2.52 -10.83 -2.13
C TYR A 192 -3.98 -11.31 -2.18
N ASP A 193 -4.54 -11.70 -1.02
CA ASP A 193 -5.90 -12.23 -0.89
C ASP A 193 -6.93 -11.08 -0.79
N TYR A 194 -7.63 -10.84 -1.89
CA TYR A 194 -8.73 -9.87 -2.03
C TYR A 194 -10.10 -10.53 -2.29
N ASP A 195 -10.19 -11.86 -2.38
CA ASP A 195 -11.42 -12.56 -2.80
C ASP A 195 -12.52 -12.47 -1.73
N ASN A 196 -12.11 -12.42 -0.46
CA ASN A 196 -13.02 -12.33 0.69
C ASN A 196 -12.63 -11.14 1.56
N PRO A 197 -12.97 -9.91 1.15
CA PRO A 197 -12.58 -8.73 1.88
C PRO A 197 -13.31 -8.68 3.23
N LEU A 198 -12.66 -8.10 4.23
CA LEU A 198 -13.12 -8.04 5.61
C LEU A 198 -13.54 -6.62 5.97
N GLU A 199 -14.61 -6.49 6.74
CA GLU A 199 -15.06 -5.19 7.26
C GLU A 199 -14.03 -4.61 8.24
N SER A 200 -13.62 -3.37 8.01
CA SER A 200 -12.71 -2.62 8.89
C SER A 200 -13.42 -2.31 10.21
N GLY A 201 -12.87 -2.77 11.34
CA GLY A 201 -13.34 -2.37 12.67
C GLY A 201 -14.23 -3.37 13.42
N ASN A 202 -14.29 -4.65 13.01
CA ASN A 202 -14.81 -5.70 13.91
C ASN A 202 -13.93 -5.79 15.16
N GLN A 203 -14.52 -5.46 16.30
CA GLN A 203 -13.88 -5.09 17.57
C GLN A 203 -13.14 -6.22 18.31
N ASP A 204 -13.09 -7.45 17.80
CA ASP A 204 -12.36 -8.53 18.46
C ASP A 204 -10.86 -8.61 18.08
N ASP A 205 -10.41 -7.88 17.05
CA ASP A 205 -9.04 -8.02 16.52
C ASP A 205 -8.31 -6.67 16.27
N SER A 206 -8.98 -5.53 16.55
CA SER A 206 -8.37 -4.19 16.43
C SER A 206 -7.46 -3.92 17.62
N VAL A 207 -6.15 -3.98 17.38
CA VAL A 207 -5.13 -3.85 18.44
C VAL A 207 -4.92 -2.38 18.86
N VAL A 208 -5.39 -1.40 18.07
CA VAL A 208 -5.20 0.05 18.30
C VAL A 208 -6.52 0.74 18.63
N ASP A 209 -6.56 1.51 19.73
CA ASP A 209 -7.58 2.53 19.93
C ASP A 209 -7.25 3.73 19.02
N LEU A 210 -7.78 3.72 17.80
CA LEU A 210 -7.67 4.86 16.89
C LEU A 210 -8.38 6.08 17.50
N LEU A 211 -7.65 7.20 17.65
CA LEU A 211 -8.21 8.49 18.09
C LEU A 211 -9.36 8.98 17.18
N PHE A 212 -9.35 8.55 15.91
CA PHE A 212 -10.42 8.79 14.96
C PHE A 212 -10.89 7.43 14.43
N ARG A 213 -12.15 7.08 14.68
CA ARG A 213 -12.75 5.87 14.09
C ARG A 213 -13.09 6.18 12.62
N PRO A 214 -12.38 5.60 11.64
CA PRO A 214 -12.74 5.80 10.24
C PRO A 214 -14.12 5.21 9.96
N GLU A 215 -14.79 5.72 8.92
CA GLU A 215 -15.97 5.07 8.35
C GLU A 215 -15.64 3.61 8.00
N LYS A 216 -16.61 2.72 8.22
CA LYS A 216 -16.47 1.30 7.91
C LYS A 216 -16.28 1.10 6.40
N CYS A 217 -15.33 0.25 6.03
CA CYS A 217 -15.04 -0.13 4.65
C CYS A 217 -14.53 -1.57 4.60
N PHE A 218 -14.43 -2.15 3.40
CA PHE A 218 -13.93 -3.51 3.22
C PHE A 218 -12.48 -3.52 2.74
N ILE A 219 -11.60 -4.19 3.48
CA ILE A 219 -10.15 -4.30 3.20
C ILE A 219 -9.76 -5.73 2.82
N SER A 220 -8.62 -5.87 2.15
CA SER A 220 -8.06 -7.18 1.85
C SER A 220 -7.59 -7.88 3.12
N LYS A 221 -7.61 -9.23 3.10
CA LYS A 221 -7.00 -10.02 4.18
C LYS A 221 -5.50 -9.79 4.25
N SER A 222 -4.86 -9.54 3.11
CA SER A 222 -3.43 -9.24 3.05
C SER A 222 -3.08 -7.95 3.78
N ALA A 223 -3.84 -6.87 3.64
CA ALA A 223 -3.59 -5.62 4.38
C ALA A 223 -3.75 -5.82 5.89
N LEU A 224 -4.76 -6.56 6.32
CA LEU A 224 -4.95 -6.90 7.74
C LEU A 224 -3.78 -7.74 8.29
N GLN A 225 -3.38 -8.80 7.59
CA GLN A 225 -2.26 -9.65 7.99
C GLN A 225 -0.93 -8.88 7.99
N LEU A 226 -0.74 -7.98 7.04
CA LEU A 226 0.42 -7.10 6.99
C LEU A 226 0.47 -6.20 8.23
N MET A 227 -0.64 -5.58 8.61
CA MET A 227 -0.70 -4.75 9.82
C MET A 227 -0.47 -5.59 11.09
N LYS A 228 -0.98 -6.83 11.15
CA LYS A 228 -0.65 -7.78 12.23
C LYS A 228 0.86 -8.07 12.33
N LEU A 229 1.57 -8.17 11.20
CA LEU A 229 3.03 -8.30 11.21
C LEU A 229 3.73 -7.03 11.72
N VAL A 230 3.25 -5.85 11.34
CA VAL A 230 3.75 -4.56 11.84
C VAL A 230 3.60 -4.48 13.37
N HIS A 231 2.40 -4.77 13.88
CA HIS A 231 2.16 -4.85 15.32
C HIS A 231 3.03 -5.90 16.01
N GLY A 232 3.21 -7.08 15.40
CA GLY A 232 4.08 -8.13 15.91
C GLY A 232 5.53 -7.66 16.05
N ALA A 233 6.06 -6.99 15.03
CA ALA A 233 7.40 -6.41 15.05
C ALA A 233 7.57 -5.36 16.17
N LEU A 234 6.59 -4.47 16.34
CA LEU A 234 6.61 -3.46 17.40
C LEU A 234 6.40 -4.06 18.80
N LYS A 235 5.61 -5.12 18.95
CA LYS A 235 5.46 -5.87 20.21
C LYS A 235 6.73 -6.61 20.61
N LEU A 236 7.48 -7.17 19.65
CA LEU A 236 8.79 -7.76 19.92
C LEU A 236 9.76 -6.73 20.50
N LEU A 237 9.67 -5.48 20.06
CA LEU A 237 10.42 -4.37 20.67
C LEU A 237 10.01 -4.17 22.14
N LEU A 238 8.73 -4.24 22.48
CA LEU A 238 8.29 -4.13 23.87
C LEU A 238 8.78 -5.30 24.72
N SER A 239 8.76 -6.54 24.23
CA SER A 239 9.27 -7.69 24.99
C SER A 239 10.77 -7.57 25.28
N THR A 240 11.56 -6.98 24.37
CA THR A 240 13.00 -6.75 24.60
C THR A 240 13.31 -5.82 25.78
N LYS A 241 12.34 -5.00 26.21
CA LYS A 241 12.46 -4.13 27.41
C LYS A 241 12.22 -4.88 28.71
N GLN A 242 11.33 -5.87 28.70
CA GLN A 242 10.94 -6.63 29.89
C GLN A 242 12.02 -7.68 30.23
N ASP A 243 12.63 -8.25 29.21
CA ASP A 243 13.74 -9.18 29.33
C ASP A 243 15.03 -8.38 29.42
N ALA A 244 15.70 -8.38 30.58
CA ALA A 244 16.99 -7.70 30.82
C ALA A 244 18.15 -8.18 29.89
N CYS A 245 17.85 -9.07 28.94
CA CYS A 245 18.76 -9.73 28.02
C CYS A 245 18.76 -9.14 26.58
N LEU A 246 17.90 -8.15 26.26
CA LEU A 246 17.79 -7.59 24.90
C LEU A 246 17.83 -6.04 24.90
N SER A 247 18.74 -5.47 25.69
CA SER A 247 18.67 -4.04 26.07
C SER A 247 19.37 -3.09 25.10
N SER A 248 19.81 -3.54 23.92
CA SER A 248 20.52 -2.64 23.00
C SER A 248 19.56 -1.81 22.13
N ALA A 249 19.81 -0.49 22.06
CA ALA A 249 19.11 0.42 21.15
C ALA A 249 19.23 -0.01 19.66
N ARG A 250 20.19 -0.87 19.32
CA ARG A 250 20.40 -1.43 17.98
C ARG A 250 19.32 -2.46 17.63
N VAL A 251 18.97 -3.36 18.53
CA VAL A 251 17.90 -4.36 18.36
C VAL A 251 16.55 -3.68 18.15
N ALA A 252 16.25 -2.68 18.98
CA ALA A 252 15.01 -1.90 18.86
C ALA A 252 14.89 -1.21 17.48
N LYS A 253 16.00 -0.64 16.98
CA LYS A 253 16.03 -0.04 15.64
C LYS A 253 15.73 -1.05 14.54
N GLU A 254 16.27 -2.26 14.60
CA GLU A 254 16.00 -3.29 13.59
C GLU A 254 14.51 -3.66 13.52
N PHE A 255 13.82 -3.76 14.66
CA PHE A 255 12.37 -4.02 14.67
C PHE A 255 11.55 -2.82 14.17
N CYS A 256 11.95 -1.59 14.47
CA CYS A 256 11.35 -0.40 13.86
C CYS A 256 11.54 -0.38 12.34
N TYR A 257 12.74 -0.73 11.86
CA TYR A 257 13.01 -0.83 10.42
C TYR A 257 12.22 -1.96 9.79
N ALA A 258 12.06 -3.12 10.45
CA ALA A 258 11.22 -4.19 9.96
C ALA A 258 9.76 -3.72 9.79
N ALA A 259 9.16 -3.13 10.82
CA ALA A 259 7.80 -2.61 10.79
C ALA A 259 7.60 -1.58 9.65
N ARG A 260 8.55 -0.66 9.50
CA ARG A 260 8.53 0.35 8.44
C ARG A 260 8.70 -0.26 7.04
N ASP A 261 9.67 -1.14 6.87
CA ASP A 261 10.01 -1.77 5.59
C ASP A 261 8.84 -2.65 5.11
N VAL A 262 8.10 -3.31 6.01
CA VAL A 262 6.87 -4.06 5.69
C VAL A 262 5.81 -3.17 5.02
N LEU A 263 5.58 -1.96 5.55
CA LEU A 263 4.66 -0.99 4.94
C LEU A 263 5.18 -0.49 3.59
N LEU A 264 6.49 -0.24 3.48
CA LEU A 264 7.11 0.17 2.23
C LEU A 264 7.05 -0.92 1.14
N LEU A 265 7.10 -2.20 1.52
CA LEU A 265 6.90 -3.31 0.60
C LEU A 265 5.50 -3.31 -0.01
N TYR A 266 4.45 -3.03 0.78
CA TYR A 266 3.09 -2.89 0.23
C TYR A 266 3.07 -1.87 -0.89
N LYS A 267 3.65 -0.68 -0.63
CA LYS A 267 3.74 0.41 -1.61
C LYS A 267 4.47 0.00 -2.88
N ALA A 268 5.50 -0.85 -2.78
CA ALA A 268 6.30 -1.27 -3.93
C ALA A 268 5.65 -2.40 -4.73
N ILE A 269 5.02 -3.37 -4.07
CA ILE A 269 4.55 -4.61 -4.69
C ILE A 269 3.13 -4.48 -5.24
N VAL A 270 2.18 -4.02 -4.42
CA VAL A 270 0.74 -4.08 -4.76
C VAL A 270 0.39 -3.32 -6.04
N PRO A 271 0.87 -2.08 -6.28
CA PRO A 271 0.55 -1.35 -7.50
C PRO A 271 1.05 -2.04 -8.78
N VAL A 272 2.22 -2.68 -8.71
CA VAL A 272 2.83 -3.39 -9.86
C VAL A 272 2.13 -4.71 -10.10
N GLN A 273 1.85 -5.45 -9.03
CA GLN A 273 1.21 -6.76 -9.12
C GLN A 273 -0.22 -6.68 -9.67
N LEU A 274 -0.97 -5.64 -9.29
CA LEU A 274 -2.38 -5.49 -9.64
C LEU A 274 -2.63 -4.51 -10.79
N GLU A 275 -1.59 -4.15 -11.55
CA GLU A 275 -1.66 -3.16 -12.62
C GLU A 275 -2.87 -3.40 -13.55
N LYS A 276 -3.05 -4.62 -14.05
CA LYS A 276 -4.16 -4.97 -14.94
C LYS A 276 -5.54 -4.72 -14.30
N GLN A 277 -5.70 -5.05 -13.02
CA GLN A 277 -6.93 -4.84 -12.28
C GLN A 277 -7.15 -3.35 -11.98
N LEU A 278 -6.09 -2.57 -11.77
CA LEU A 278 -6.13 -1.13 -11.55
C LEU A 278 -6.40 -0.33 -12.84
N ASP A 279 -6.17 -0.94 -14.00
CA ASP A 279 -6.36 -0.36 -15.34
C ASP A 279 -7.77 -0.60 -15.91
N SER A 280 -8.62 -1.34 -15.19
CA SER A 280 -10.01 -1.58 -15.56
C SER A 280 -10.96 -1.21 -14.41
N ILE A 281 -12.25 -1.04 -14.71
CA ILE A 281 -13.27 -0.85 -13.67
C ILE A 281 -13.40 -2.16 -12.89
N SER A 282 -12.84 -2.19 -11.67
CA SER A 282 -12.69 -3.41 -10.90
C SER A 282 -13.01 -3.19 -9.42
N GLN A 283 -13.64 -4.19 -8.82
CA GLN A 283 -13.82 -4.29 -7.37
C GLN A 283 -12.48 -4.28 -6.61
N VAL A 284 -11.45 -4.91 -7.20
CA VAL A 284 -10.10 -4.99 -6.60
C VAL A 284 -9.50 -3.61 -6.39
N ALA A 285 -9.72 -2.67 -7.32
CA ALA A 285 -9.20 -1.31 -7.18
C ALA A 285 -9.87 -0.55 -6.02
N ALA A 286 -11.16 -0.78 -5.76
CA ALA A 286 -11.84 -0.23 -4.59
C ALA A 286 -11.28 -0.81 -3.28
N ILE A 287 -10.95 -2.11 -3.25
CA ILE A 287 -10.29 -2.75 -2.11
C ILE A 287 -8.89 -2.16 -1.88
N VAL A 288 -8.09 -1.99 -2.94
CA VAL A 288 -6.75 -1.38 -2.82
C VAL A 288 -6.82 0.07 -2.32
N HIS A 289 -7.83 0.84 -2.75
CA HIS A 289 -8.11 2.16 -2.20
C HIS A 289 -8.35 2.08 -0.69
N ASN A 290 -9.24 1.18 -0.25
CA ASN A 290 -9.57 0.99 1.16
C ASN A 290 -8.38 0.51 1.99
N ASP A 291 -7.58 -0.42 1.47
CA ASP A 291 -6.34 -0.87 2.11
C ASP A 291 -5.41 0.31 2.36
N CYS A 292 -5.12 1.11 1.33
CA CYS A 292 -4.27 2.29 1.47
C CYS A 292 -4.86 3.30 2.46
N TYR A 293 -6.18 3.50 2.42
CA TYR A 293 -6.86 4.38 3.37
C TYR A 293 -6.73 3.85 4.81
N HIS A 294 -6.97 2.56 5.03
CA HIS A 294 -6.86 1.90 6.32
C HIS A 294 -5.42 1.93 6.86
N LEU A 295 -4.44 1.54 6.04
CA LEU A 295 -3.01 1.61 6.40
C LEU A 295 -2.61 3.03 6.81
N SER A 296 -3.11 4.05 6.11
CA SER A 296 -2.86 5.45 6.48
C SER A 296 -3.38 5.80 7.88
N GLN A 297 -4.54 5.27 8.28
CA GLN A 297 -5.11 5.54 9.61
C GLN A 297 -4.38 4.75 10.70
N GLU A 298 -4.14 3.46 10.47
CA GLU A 298 -3.42 2.60 11.42
C GLU A 298 -2.03 3.15 11.73
N VAL A 299 -1.29 3.59 10.70
CA VAL A 299 0.04 4.19 10.85
C VAL A 299 0.05 5.37 11.82
N LEU A 300 -1.00 6.22 11.79
CA LEU A 300 -1.12 7.33 12.73
C LEU A 300 -1.37 6.83 14.16
N GLY A 301 -2.11 5.74 14.32
CA GLY A 301 -2.40 5.09 15.60
C GLY A 301 -1.18 4.42 16.25
N LEU A 302 -0.24 3.90 15.45
CA LEU A 302 0.97 3.23 15.96
C LEU A 302 1.77 4.12 16.92
N ALA A 303 1.89 5.41 16.59
CA ALA A 303 2.59 6.36 17.44
C ALA A 303 1.93 6.51 18.82
N PHE A 304 0.59 6.47 18.91
CA PHE A 304 -0.09 6.61 20.18
C PHE A 304 0.01 5.35 21.02
N GLN A 305 -0.12 4.19 20.38
CA GLN A 305 -0.09 2.91 21.08
C GLN A 305 1.28 2.57 21.65
N TYR A 306 2.35 2.76 20.87
CA TYR A 306 3.64 2.18 21.21
C TYR A 306 4.67 3.19 21.72
N ARG A 307 4.58 4.47 21.32
CA ARG A 307 5.57 5.48 21.71
C ARG A 307 5.75 5.67 23.22
N PRO A 308 4.70 5.64 24.07
CA PRO A 308 4.86 5.84 25.52
C PRO A 308 5.79 4.79 26.16
N ASP A 309 5.79 3.58 25.62
CA ASP A 309 6.49 2.45 26.21
C ASP A 309 7.94 2.31 25.71
N PHE A 310 8.35 3.08 24.70
CA PHE A 310 9.66 2.98 24.05
C PHE A 310 10.74 3.93 24.60
N PRO A 311 12.03 3.57 24.54
CA PRO A 311 13.14 4.44 24.94
C PRO A 311 13.19 5.74 24.13
N CYS A 312 13.64 6.83 24.75
CA CYS A 312 13.67 8.18 24.15
C CYS A 312 14.37 8.23 22.77
N ASP A 313 15.43 7.45 22.58
CA ASP A 313 16.22 7.41 21.33
C ASP A 313 15.49 6.74 20.15
N VAL A 314 14.47 5.93 20.46
CA VAL A 314 13.70 5.13 19.48
C VAL A 314 12.31 5.71 19.26
N GLN A 315 11.78 6.48 20.23
CA GLN A 315 10.46 7.14 20.12
C GLN A 315 10.29 7.97 18.84
N LYS A 316 11.35 8.61 18.34
CA LYS A 316 11.28 9.41 17.09
C LYS A 316 11.12 8.53 15.83
N GLN A 317 11.57 7.28 15.89
CA GLN A 317 11.59 6.36 14.74
C GLN A 317 10.28 5.57 14.59
N VAL A 318 9.54 5.39 15.68
CA VAL A 318 8.30 4.59 15.76
C VAL A 318 7.07 5.30 15.21
N VAL A 319 7.17 6.61 15.04
CA VAL A 319 6.00 7.45 14.77
C VAL A 319 5.42 7.20 13.37
N PHE A 320 6.24 6.81 12.38
CA PHE A 320 5.86 6.51 10.99
C PHE A 320 4.89 7.49 10.31
N VAL A 321 4.65 8.68 10.89
CA VAL A 321 3.67 9.68 10.45
C VAL A 321 3.95 10.13 9.02
N ASP A 322 5.19 10.04 8.56
CA ASP A 322 5.58 10.34 7.19
C ASP A 322 5.00 9.34 6.16
N LEU A 323 4.63 8.12 6.56
CA LEU A 323 4.01 7.14 5.68
C LEU A 323 2.49 7.36 5.50
N ALA A 324 1.80 7.94 6.48
CA ALA A 324 0.38 8.22 6.39
C ALA A 324 -0.01 9.07 5.14
N PRO A 325 0.63 10.22 4.86
CA PRO A 325 0.30 10.99 3.65
C PRO A 325 0.62 10.24 2.36
N ILE A 326 1.63 9.35 2.36
CA ILE A 326 1.98 8.52 1.20
C ILE A 326 0.84 7.55 0.89
N PHE A 327 0.34 6.84 1.90
CA PHE A 327 -0.78 5.92 1.73
C PHE A 327 -2.09 6.64 1.40
N THR A 328 -2.34 7.81 2.00
CA THR A 328 -3.48 8.67 1.60
C THR A 328 -3.37 9.08 0.13
N GLN A 329 -2.17 9.45 -0.34
CA GLN A 329 -1.95 9.80 -1.74
C GLN A 329 -2.17 8.61 -2.67
N MET A 330 -1.73 7.41 -2.29
CA MET A 330 -1.99 6.17 -3.04
C MET A 330 -3.49 5.89 -3.12
N ALA A 331 -4.21 5.94 -2.00
CA ALA A 331 -5.66 5.74 -1.95
C ALA A 331 -6.38 6.71 -2.91
N ASN A 332 -6.06 8.00 -2.82
CA ASN A 332 -6.62 9.03 -3.71
C ASN A 332 -6.19 8.86 -5.17
N GLY A 333 -5.00 8.32 -5.43
CA GLY A 333 -4.51 8.02 -6.77
C GLY A 333 -5.34 6.93 -7.44
N VAL A 334 -5.52 5.80 -6.74
CA VAL A 334 -6.31 4.66 -7.21
C VAL A 334 -7.76 5.08 -7.49
N LEU A 335 -8.42 5.75 -6.54
CA LEU A 335 -9.81 6.17 -6.70
C LEU A 335 -9.99 7.17 -7.86
N ARG A 336 -9.11 8.18 -7.97
CA ARG A 336 -9.18 9.13 -9.09
C ARG A 336 -9.00 8.45 -10.44
N ARG A 337 -8.07 7.48 -10.53
CA ARG A 337 -7.85 6.70 -11.74
C ARG A 337 -9.11 5.91 -12.11
N GLN A 338 -9.73 5.25 -11.14
CA GLN A 338 -10.96 4.48 -11.35
C GLN A 338 -12.14 5.34 -11.80
N ILE A 339 -12.33 6.53 -11.18
CA ILE A 339 -13.33 7.51 -11.64
C ILE A 339 -13.06 7.94 -13.08
N HIS A 340 -11.79 8.18 -13.44
CA HIS A 340 -11.43 8.58 -14.80
C HIS A 340 -11.71 7.48 -15.83
N ILE A 341 -11.35 6.22 -15.53
CA ILE A 341 -11.65 5.07 -16.40
C ILE A 341 -13.16 4.95 -16.58
N ALA A 342 -13.94 5.01 -15.49
CA ALA A 342 -15.40 4.97 -15.55
C ALA A 342 -15.97 6.09 -16.43
N MET A 343 -15.49 7.33 -16.27
CA MET A 343 -15.94 8.46 -17.09
C MET A 343 -15.62 8.27 -18.58
N ASN A 344 -14.45 7.74 -18.92
CA ASN A 344 -14.07 7.51 -20.32
C ASN A 344 -14.94 6.42 -20.94
N THR A 345 -15.11 5.27 -20.26
CA THR A 345 -15.96 4.17 -20.74
C THR A 345 -17.42 4.61 -20.91
N ILE A 346 -17.94 5.43 -19.98
CA ILE A 346 -19.30 5.96 -20.10
C ILE A 346 -19.39 6.99 -21.23
N SER A 347 -18.36 7.81 -21.45
CA SER A 347 -18.34 8.77 -22.56
C SER A 347 -18.36 8.04 -23.92
N GLU A 348 -17.58 6.97 -24.06
CA GLU A 348 -17.60 6.10 -25.25
C GLU A 348 -19.00 5.49 -25.48
N ALA A 349 -19.70 5.09 -24.41
CA ALA A 349 -21.08 4.61 -24.52
C ALA A 349 -22.05 5.72 -24.96
N ILE A 350 -21.87 6.96 -24.49
CA ILE A 350 -22.69 8.11 -24.91
C ILE A 350 -22.41 8.47 -26.38
N ASP A 351 -21.17 8.34 -26.85
CA ASP A 351 -20.81 8.65 -28.24
C ASP A 351 -21.56 7.75 -29.26
N GLY A 352 -22.03 6.57 -28.84
CA GLY A 352 -22.93 5.71 -29.63
C GLY A 352 -24.30 6.32 -29.95
N ALA A 353 -24.70 7.38 -29.24
CA ALA A 353 -25.93 8.13 -29.51
C ALA A 353 -25.78 9.16 -30.64
N ASP A 354 -24.56 9.36 -31.16
CA ASP A 354 -24.23 10.31 -32.23
C ASP A 354 -24.81 11.72 -31.96
N GLY A 355 -24.61 12.21 -30.73
CA GLY A 355 -25.09 13.52 -30.28
C GLY A 355 -26.61 13.61 -30.08
N PHE A 356 -27.33 12.48 -30.04
CA PHE A 356 -28.79 12.42 -29.90
C PHE A 356 -29.56 13.11 -31.04
N GLN A 357 -28.95 13.22 -32.22
CA GLN A 357 -29.56 13.88 -33.37
C GLN A 357 -30.45 12.93 -34.17
N ASN A 358 -31.43 13.50 -34.87
CA ASN A 358 -32.34 12.81 -35.77
C ASN A 358 -33.16 11.68 -35.12
N THR A 359 -33.46 11.76 -33.82
CA THR A 359 -34.19 10.69 -33.11
C THR A 359 -35.65 10.55 -33.53
N HIS A 360 -36.18 11.45 -34.36
CA HIS A 360 -37.44 11.24 -35.08
C HIS A 360 -37.38 10.04 -36.04
N GLN A 361 -36.18 9.59 -36.42
CA GLN A 361 -35.96 8.38 -37.23
C GLN A 361 -35.77 7.15 -36.32
N PRO A 362 -36.48 6.03 -36.58
CA PRO A 362 -36.42 4.85 -35.71
C PRO A 362 -35.01 4.31 -35.47
N GLN A 363 -34.13 4.34 -36.48
CA GLN A 363 -32.76 3.83 -36.34
C GLN A 363 -31.91 4.66 -35.37
N HIS A 364 -31.98 5.99 -35.49
CA HIS A 364 -31.26 6.90 -34.61
C HIS A 364 -31.82 6.88 -33.18
N TYR A 365 -33.15 6.77 -33.04
CA TYR A 365 -33.78 6.57 -31.74
C TYR A 365 -33.29 5.31 -31.03
N GLU A 366 -33.30 4.16 -31.72
CA GLU A 366 -32.82 2.90 -31.15
C GLU A 366 -31.33 2.97 -30.76
N SER A 367 -30.49 3.67 -31.55
CA SER A 367 -29.08 3.90 -31.19
C SER A 367 -28.93 4.75 -29.92
N ALA A 368 -29.68 5.84 -29.83
CA ALA A 368 -29.67 6.72 -28.65
C ALA A 368 -30.20 6.01 -27.39
N LYS A 369 -31.28 5.24 -27.54
CA LYS A 369 -31.87 4.41 -26.49
C LYS A 369 -30.87 3.37 -26.00
N PHE A 370 -30.27 2.60 -26.92
CA PHE A 370 -29.26 1.61 -26.58
C PHE A 370 -28.07 2.24 -25.84
N SER A 371 -27.64 3.43 -26.28
CA SER A 371 -26.55 4.16 -25.62
C SER A 371 -26.90 4.54 -24.18
N ILE A 372 -28.12 5.02 -23.90
CA ILE A 372 -28.61 5.26 -22.54
C ILE A 372 -28.64 3.97 -21.72
N GLU A 373 -29.14 2.87 -22.28
CA GLU A 373 -29.16 1.57 -21.61
C GLU A 373 -27.75 1.08 -21.26
N GLN A 374 -26.77 1.28 -22.14
CA GLN A 374 -25.35 0.98 -21.86
C GLN A 374 -24.79 1.86 -20.74
N VAL A 375 -25.08 3.16 -20.75
CA VAL A 375 -24.67 4.09 -19.68
C VAL A 375 -25.24 3.62 -18.34
N VAL A 376 -26.53 3.29 -18.28
CA VAL A 376 -27.17 2.79 -17.06
C VAL A 376 -26.55 1.48 -16.61
N PHE A 377 -26.31 0.53 -17.52
CA PHE A 377 -25.68 -0.74 -17.22
C PHE A 377 -24.28 -0.56 -16.60
N ILE A 378 -23.45 0.34 -17.15
CA ILE A 378 -22.12 0.62 -16.61
C ILE A 378 -22.21 1.25 -15.22
N LEU A 379 -23.11 2.23 -15.03
CA LEU A 379 -23.32 2.89 -13.73
C LEU A 379 -23.77 1.90 -12.66
N GLU A 380 -24.68 0.99 -13.00
CA GLU A 380 -25.18 -0.04 -12.09
C GLU A 380 -24.10 -1.05 -11.74
N LYS A 381 -23.25 -1.43 -12.71
CA LYS A 381 -22.08 -2.28 -12.45
C LYS A 381 -21.14 -1.61 -11.44
N ILE A 382 -20.86 -0.32 -11.60
CA ILE A 382 -20.02 0.46 -10.65
C ILE A 382 -20.68 0.49 -9.27
N ARG A 383 -21.99 0.76 -9.19
CA ARG A 383 -22.74 0.76 -7.93
C ARG A 383 -22.56 -0.56 -7.18
N ILE A 384 -22.83 -1.69 -7.84
CA ILE A 384 -22.71 -3.03 -7.25
C ILE A 384 -21.30 -3.29 -6.72
N MET A 385 -20.26 -2.85 -7.44
CA MET A 385 -18.87 -3.06 -7.03
C MET A 385 -18.42 -2.13 -5.90
N TRP A 386 -18.97 -0.92 -5.79
CA TRP A 386 -18.41 0.12 -4.91
C TRP A 386 -19.25 0.42 -3.68
N GLU A 387 -20.58 0.30 -3.76
CA GLU A 387 -21.51 0.70 -2.69
C GLU A 387 -21.28 -0.08 -1.38
N SER A 388 -21.05 -1.40 -1.50
CA SER A 388 -20.82 -2.27 -0.34
C SER A 388 -19.39 -2.24 0.17
N ILE A 389 -18.44 -1.65 -0.56
CA ILE A 389 -17.00 -1.78 -0.28
C ILE A 389 -16.41 -0.48 0.23
N LEU A 390 -16.66 0.62 -0.48
CA LEU A 390 -16.09 1.93 -0.15
C LEU A 390 -16.75 2.52 1.10
N PRO A 391 -16.04 3.40 1.84
CA PRO A 391 -16.68 4.26 2.82
C PRO A 391 -17.87 5.00 2.22
N ARG A 392 -18.98 5.13 2.96
CA ARG A 392 -20.23 5.72 2.45
C ARG A 392 -20.00 7.12 1.89
N SER A 393 -19.22 7.95 2.56
CA SER A 393 -18.93 9.31 2.08
C SER A 393 -18.08 9.32 0.81
N THR A 394 -17.13 8.39 0.69
CA THR A 394 -16.28 8.22 -0.50
C THR A 394 -17.09 7.72 -1.69
N TYR A 395 -17.93 6.70 -1.49
CA TYR A 395 -18.85 6.19 -2.51
C TYR A 395 -19.75 7.31 -3.05
N ARG A 396 -20.46 8.02 -2.16
CA ARG A 396 -21.39 9.08 -2.54
C ARG A 396 -20.72 10.19 -3.35
N LYS A 397 -19.57 10.68 -2.90
CA LYS A 397 -18.81 11.71 -3.61
C LYS A 397 -18.34 11.23 -4.99
N SER A 398 -17.83 9.99 -5.07
CA SER A 398 -17.30 9.42 -6.31
C SER A 398 -18.42 9.20 -7.33
N MET A 399 -19.52 8.59 -6.91
CA MET A 399 -20.67 8.30 -7.76
C MET A 399 -21.37 9.59 -8.21
N SER A 400 -21.54 10.58 -7.31
CA SER A 400 -22.09 11.90 -7.65
C SER A 400 -21.25 12.61 -8.71
N ARG A 401 -19.92 12.50 -8.64
CA ARG A 401 -19.01 13.08 -9.64
C ARG A 401 -19.17 12.40 -11.00
N ILE A 402 -19.31 11.06 -11.04
CA ILE A 402 -19.54 10.31 -12.26
C ILE A 402 -20.89 10.71 -12.88
N LEU A 403 -21.98 10.62 -12.12
CA LEU A 403 -23.32 11.04 -12.55
C LEU A 403 -23.33 12.49 -13.06
N GLY A 404 -22.63 13.37 -12.33
CA GLY A 404 -22.52 14.78 -12.68
C GLY A 404 -21.98 14.97 -14.10
N SER A 405 -20.93 14.22 -14.44
CA SER A 405 -20.34 14.21 -15.79
C SER A 405 -21.29 13.63 -16.83
N VAL A 406 -22.00 12.54 -16.52
CA VAL A 406 -22.96 11.89 -17.43
C VAL A 406 -24.09 12.84 -17.80
N PHE A 407 -24.80 13.38 -16.80
CA PHE A 407 -25.92 14.29 -17.05
C PHE A 407 -25.47 15.57 -17.73
N SER A 408 -24.29 16.08 -17.37
CA SER A 408 -23.72 17.25 -18.06
C SER A 408 -23.42 16.97 -19.53
N ARG A 409 -22.89 15.78 -19.86
CA ARG A 409 -22.56 15.40 -21.24
C ARG A 409 -23.83 15.23 -22.08
N ILE A 410 -24.79 14.43 -21.61
CA ILE A 410 -26.04 14.18 -22.34
C ILE A 410 -26.82 15.48 -22.53
N THR A 411 -26.99 16.28 -21.47
CA THR A 411 -27.67 17.58 -21.56
C THR A 411 -27.01 18.50 -22.58
N ARG A 412 -25.67 18.56 -22.59
CA ARG A 412 -24.93 19.38 -23.55
C ARG A 412 -25.17 18.92 -24.98
N ASP A 413 -25.08 17.62 -25.23
CA ASP A 413 -25.19 17.08 -26.59
C ASP A 413 -26.60 17.30 -27.15
N MET A 414 -27.65 17.11 -26.32
CA MET A 414 -29.03 17.43 -26.69
C MET A 414 -29.27 18.94 -26.93
N LEU A 415 -28.60 19.83 -26.18
CA LEU A 415 -28.72 21.28 -26.37
C LEU A 415 -27.95 21.81 -27.60
N LEU A 416 -27.05 21.01 -28.19
CA LEU A 416 -26.26 21.37 -29.36
C LEU A 416 -26.93 20.99 -30.69
N ILE A 417 -28.14 20.42 -30.67
CA ILE A 417 -28.90 20.12 -31.88
C ILE A 417 -29.44 21.43 -32.48
N ASP A 418 -29.10 21.71 -33.73
CA ASP A 418 -29.40 22.99 -34.39
C ASP A 418 -30.83 23.09 -34.95
N ASP A 419 -31.44 21.98 -35.35
CA ASP A 419 -32.79 21.91 -35.93
C ASP A 419 -33.47 20.63 -35.44
N MET A 420 -34.54 20.78 -34.65
CA MET A 420 -35.25 19.68 -34.03
C MET A 420 -36.66 19.57 -34.62
N ALA A 421 -37.02 18.37 -35.09
CA ALA A 421 -38.40 18.10 -35.44
C ALA A 421 -39.29 18.03 -34.17
N ALA A 422 -40.58 18.33 -34.30
CA ALA A 422 -41.52 18.22 -33.17
C ALA A 422 -41.64 16.79 -32.61
N GLU A 423 -41.46 15.77 -33.46
CA GLU A 423 -41.38 14.37 -32.99
C GLU A 423 -40.08 14.11 -32.23
N GLU A 424 -38.99 14.75 -32.62
CA GLU A 424 -37.67 14.60 -31.99
C GLU A 424 -37.67 15.07 -30.53
N THR A 425 -38.36 16.18 -30.24
CA THR A 425 -38.48 16.68 -28.86
C THR A 425 -39.20 15.68 -27.95
N LEU A 426 -40.23 14.99 -28.46
CA LEU A 426 -40.93 13.92 -27.73
C LEU A 426 -40.02 12.71 -27.49
N GLN A 427 -39.27 12.28 -28.51
CA GLN A 427 -38.36 11.14 -28.38
C GLN A 427 -37.22 11.44 -27.39
N LEU A 428 -36.62 12.64 -27.44
CA LEU A 428 -35.59 13.06 -26.49
C LEU A 428 -36.13 13.14 -25.05
N GLN A 429 -37.35 13.65 -24.86
CA GLN A 429 -38.00 13.66 -23.56
C GLN A 429 -38.19 12.23 -23.02
N GLY A 430 -38.67 11.31 -23.86
CA GLY A 430 -38.80 9.89 -23.51
C GLY A 430 -37.48 9.24 -23.09
N LEU A 431 -36.38 9.55 -23.80
CA LEU A 431 -35.03 9.10 -23.46
C LEU A 431 -34.55 9.64 -22.11
N ILE A 432 -34.84 10.91 -21.78
CA ILE A 432 -34.52 11.49 -20.47
C ILE A 432 -35.29 10.76 -19.35
N HIS A 433 -36.59 10.54 -19.53
CA HIS A 433 -37.40 9.83 -18.55
C HIS A 433 -36.93 8.38 -18.37
N LEU A 434 -36.63 7.68 -19.46
CA LEU A 434 -36.05 6.34 -19.44
C LEU A 434 -34.76 6.30 -18.59
N ALA A 435 -33.86 7.26 -18.77
CA ALA A 435 -32.63 7.35 -17.98
C ALA A 435 -32.92 7.59 -16.49
N LEU A 436 -33.83 8.51 -16.17
CA LEU A 436 -34.19 8.85 -14.79
C LEU A 436 -34.85 7.67 -14.07
N GLU A 437 -35.78 6.98 -14.73
CA GLU A 437 -36.48 5.83 -14.17
C GLU A 437 -35.50 4.69 -13.86
N ASN A 438 -34.64 4.33 -14.81
CA ASN A 438 -33.69 3.23 -14.62
C ASN A 438 -32.58 3.54 -13.60
N LEU A 439 -32.30 4.82 -13.30
CA LEU A 439 -31.30 5.23 -12.30
C LEU A 439 -31.88 5.48 -10.90
N SER A 440 -33.18 5.23 -10.70
CA SER A 440 -33.88 5.50 -9.43
C SER A 440 -33.25 4.82 -8.22
N SER A 441 -32.88 3.54 -8.33
CA SER A 441 -32.23 2.78 -7.25
C SER A 441 -30.87 3.38 -6.86
N LEU A 442 -30.12 3.83 -7.86
CA LEU A 442 -28.82 4.45 -7.69
C LEU A 442 -28.98 5.80 -6.98
N PHE A 443 -29.93 6.65 -7.37
CA PHE A 443 -30.22 7.90 -6.68
C PHE A 443 -30.51 7.69 -5.20
N LEU A 444 -31.32 6.68 -4.86
CA LEU A 444 -31.65 6.35 -3.46
C LEU A 444 -30.43 5.86 -2.67
N SER A 445 -29.41 5.27 -3.31
CA SER A 445 -28.14 4.91 -2.65
C SER A 445 -27.29 6.13 -2.28
N LEU A 446 -27.53 7.29 -2.90
CA LEU A 446 -26.74 8.52 -2.72
C LEU A 446 -27.29 9.47 -1.66
N VAL A 447 -28.41 9.15 -1.03
CA VAL A 447 -29.09 10.02 -0.07
C VAL A 447 -28.92 9.48 1.36
N GLU A 448 -28.90 10.39 2.32
CA GLU A 448 -28.98 10.06 3.75
C GLU A 448 -30.46 9.89 4.10
N ASN A 449 -30.87 8.66 4.40
CA ASN A 449 -32.19 8.36 4.92
C ASN A 449 -32.01 7.79 6.32
N ASP A 450 -32.54 8.47 7.33
CA ASP A 450 -32.54 8.01 8.73
C ASP A 450 -33.66 6.98 8.99
N ASP A 451 -34.67 6.89 8.11
CA ASP A 451 -35.77 5.94 8.19
C ASP A 451 -35.58 4.76 7.22
N GLU A 452 -35.61 3.53 7.76
CA GLU A 452 -35.50 2.28 6.98
C GLU A 452 -36.79 1.93 6.21
N ASN A 453 -37.88 2.66 6.40
CA ASN A 453 -39.16 2.39 5.75
C ASN A 453 -39.24 3.12 4.39
N GLU A 454 -39.33 2.32 3.33
CA GLU A 454 -39.69 2.69 1.95
C GLU A 454 -38.97 3.90 1.34
N LYS A 455 -37.86 3.60 0.65
CA LYS A 455 -37.08 4.57 -0.14
C LYS A 455 -37.83 4.97 -1.40
N PHE A 456 -38.62 6.04 -1.35
CA PHE A 456 -39.19 6.68 -2.54
C PHE A 456 -38.44 7.97 -2.90
N LEU A 457 -38.45 8.35 -4.18
CA LEU A 457 -37.93 9.63 -4.65
C LEU A 457 -38.92 10.74 -4.31
N ASP A 458 -38.83 11.26 -3.09
CA ASP A 458 -39.63 12.39 -2.62
C ASP A 458 -38.96 13.75 -2.90
N HIS A 459 -39.63 14.83 -2.51
CA HIS A 459 -39.12 16.19 -2.76
C HIS A 459 -37.78 16.46 -2.07
N ASP A 460 -37.61 15.99 -0.83
CA ASP A 460 -36.40 16.21 -0.04
C ASP A 460 -35.21 15.43 -0.61
N THR A 461 -35.45 14.22 -1.12
CA THR A 461 -34.46 13.40 -1.84
C THR A 461 -33.91 14.15 -3.05
N TRP A 462 -34.79 14.76 -3.85
CA TRP A 462 -34.37 15.58 -5.00
C TRP A 462 -33.56 16.80 -4.60
N ILE A 463 -33.90 17.47 -3.49
CA ILE A 463 -33.13 18.61 -2.98
C ILE A 463 -31.70 18.17 -2.58
N GLN A 464 -31.54 17.01 -1.95
CA GLN A 464 -30.21 16.48 -1.60
C GLN A 464 -29.40 16.09 -2.84
N LEU A 465 -30.05 15.46 -3.83
CA LEU A 465 -29.42 15.09 -5.09
C LEU A 465 -29.00 16.31 -5.90
N ASP A 466 -29.82 17.37 -5.96
CA ASP A 466 -29.48 18.60 -6.67
C ASP A 466 -28.26 19.32 -6.07
N LYS A 467 -28.08 19.23 -4.74
CA LYS A 467 -26.87 19.73 -4.07
C LYS A 467 -25.63 18.91 -4.43
N SER A 468 -25.79 17.59 -4.54
CA SER A 468 -24.69 16.65 -4.78
C SER A 468 -24.32 16.53 -6.26
N VAL A 469 -25.30 16.68 -7.15
CA VAL A 469 -25.23 16.51 -8.60
C VAL A 469 -26.01 17.65 -9.29
N PRO A 470 -25.47 18.88 -9.36
CA PRO A 470 -26.20 20.02 -9.92
C PRO A 470 -26.64 19.84 -11.39
N SER A 471 -25.89 19.07 -12.18
CA SER A 471 -26.26 18.78 -13.58
C SER A 471 -27.49 17.90 -13.72
N LEU A 472 -27.87 17.14 -12.68
CA LEU A 472 -29.12 16.37 -12.65
C LEU A 472 -30.34 17.30 -12.65
N LYS A 473 -30.27 18.42 -11.92
CA LYS A 473 -31.33 19.43 -11.92
C LYS A 473 -31.57 19.99 -13.32
N LYS A 474 -30.47 20.34 -14.02
CA LYS A 474 -30.53 20.82 -15.41
C LYS A 474 -31.10 19.77 -16.36
N PHE A 475 -30.65 18.52 -16.23
CA PHE A 475 -31.10 17.40 -17.05
C PHE A 475 -32.60 17.11 -16.88
N ARG A 476 -33.11 17.13 -15.63
CA ARG A 476 -34.56 17.02 -15.37
C ARG A 476 -35.33 18.19 -15.97
N LYS A 477 -34.84 19.41 -15.79
CA LYS A 477 -35.49 20.61 -16.35
C LYS A 477 -35.48 20.62 -17.88
N LEU A 478 -34.50 19.98 -18.53
CA LEU A 478 -34.50 19.81 -19.99
C LEU A 478 -35.71 18.99 -20.48
N ALA A 479 -36.12 17.93 -19.76
CA ALA A 479 -37.30 17.15 -20.12
C ALA A 479 -38.58 18.00 -20.10
N GLU A 480 -38.72 18.89 -19.13
CA GLU A 480 -39.82 19.86 -19.10
C GLU A 480 -39.69 20.87 -20.25
N LEU A 481 -38.47 21.38 -20.47
CA LEU A 481 -38.20 22.39 -21.49
C LEU A 481 -38.55 21.92 -22.91
N LEU A 482 -38.36 20.64 -23.22
CA LEU A 482 -38.72 20.02 -24.50
C LEU A 482 -40.23 20.00 -24.80
N ASP A 483 -41.09 20.12 -23.78
CA ASP A 483 -42.56 20.16 -23.92
C ASP A 483 -43.15 21.57 -23.73
N MET A 484 -42.31 22.55 -23.36
CA MET A 484 -42.77 23.91 -23.09
C MET A 484 -43.08 24.70 -24.37
N SER A 485 -44.17 25.48 -24.33
CA SER A 485 -44.43 26.50 -25.35
C SER A 485 -43.45 27.67 -25.26
N LEU A 486 -43.25 28.40 -26.36
CA LEU A 486 -42.37 29.57 -26.41
C LEU A 486 -42.70 30.63 -25.33
N LYS A 487 -44.00 30.82 -25.01
CA LYS A 487 -44.43 31.73 -23.94
C LYS A 487 -44.02 31.22 -22.56
N SER A 488 -44.18 29.93 -22.32
CA SER A 488 -43.80 29.27 -21.07
C SER A 488 -42.29 29.35 -20.86
N ILE A 489 -41.49 29.14 -21.91
CA ILE A 489 -40.02 29.25 -21.86
C ILE A 489 -39.61 30.68 -21.48
N THR A 490 -40.24 31.68 -22.09
CA THR A 490 -39.97 33.09 -21.78
C THR A 490 -40.30 33.41 -20.32
N ALA A 491 -41.46 32.96 -19.82
CA ALA A 491 -41.85 33.16 -18.43
C ALA A 491 -40.91 32.46 -17.43
N ALA A 492 -40.43 31.25 -17.76
CA ALA A 492 -39.46 30.52 -16.92
C ALA A 492 -38.05 31.14 -16.95
N TRP A 493 -37.70 31.85 -18.03
CA TRP A 493 -36.49 32.67 -18.07
C TRP A 493 -36.65 33.92 -17.19
N GLU A 494 -37.77 34.63 -17.34
CA GLU A 494 -38.08 35.85 -16.57
C GLU A 494 -38.18 35.60 -15.06
N SER A 495 -38.72 34.46 -14.65
CA SER A 495 -38.79 34.08 -13.23
C SER A 495 -37.44 33.69 -12.62
N GLY A 496 -36.39 33.53 -13.45
CA GLY A 496 -35.09 33.02 -13.05
C GLY A 496 -35.06 31.50 -12.83
N GLU A 497 -36.14 30.78 -13.13
CA GLU A 497 -36.24 29.34 -12.93
C GLU A 497 -35.19 28.58 -13.76
N LEU A 498 -35.06 28.89 -15.05
CA LEU A 498 -34.08 28.24 -15.93
C LEU A 498 -32.64 28.51 -15.47
N VAL A 499 -32.35 29.73 -15.02
CA VAL A 499 -31.04 30.14 -14.52
C VAL A 499 -30.71 29.39 -13.23
N SER A 500 -31.69 29.22 -12.34
CA SER A 500 -31.56 28.43 -11.11
C SER A 500 -31.29 26.94 -11.37
N CYS A 501 -31.60 26.45 -12.57
CA CYS A 501 -31.30 25.10 -13.05
C CYS A 501 -29.97 25.02 -13.81
N GLY A 502 -29.26 26.14 -13.99
CA GLY A 502 -27.95 26.20 -14.64
C GLY A 502 -27.98 26.38 -16.16
N PHE A 503 -29.09 26.86 -16.73
CA PHE A 503 -29.14 27.26 -18.14
C PHE A 503 -28.56 28.66 -18.34
N THR A 504 -27.81 28.83 -19.43
CA THR A 504 -27.27 30.11 -19.87
C THR A 504 -28.16 30.74 -20.94
N SER A 505 -28.09 32.07 -21.09
CA SER A 505 -28.85 32.79 -22.12
C SER A 505 -28.56 32.25 -23.54
N SER A 506 -27.30 31.88 -23.82
CA SER A 506 -26.89 31.29 -25.10
C SER A 506 -27.51 29.92 -25.36
N GLU A 507 -27.59 29.05 -24.33
CA GLU A 507 -28.21 27.74 -24.47
C GLU A 507 -29.71 27.87 -24.74
N VAL A 508 -30.42 28.74 -23.99
CA VAL A 508 -31.86 28.95 -24.17
C VAL A 508 -32.16 29.56 -25.55
N GLN A 509 -31.35 30.51 -26.01
CA GLN A 509 -31.50 31.08 -27.35
C GLN A 509 -31.28 30.05 -28.46
N SER A 510 -30.25 29.19 -28.32
CA SER A 510 -29.94 28.15 -29.31
C SER A 510 -31.05 27.11 -29.34
N PHE A 511 -31.52 26.67 -28.17
CA PHE A 511 -32.65 25.77 -28.01
C PHE A 511 -33.95 26.30 -28.65
N ILE A 512 -34.29 27.58 -28.43
CA ILE A 512 -35.47 28.21 -29.06
C ILE A 512 -35.34 28.23 -30.59
N LYS A 513 -34.14 28.48 -31.11
CA LYS A 513 -33.89 28.47 -32.57
C LYS A 513 -34.05 27.07 -33.16
N ALA A 514 -33.67 26.05 -32.41
CA ALA A 514 -33.73 24.66 -32.84
C ALA A 514 -35.16 24.10 -32.92
N ILE A 515 -36.05 24.48 -31.99
CA ILE A 515 -37.40 23.88 -31.91
C ILE A 515 -38.48 24.72 -32.61
N PHE A 516 -38.36 26.06 -32.58
CA PHE A 516 -39.41 26.94 -33.08
C PHE A 516 -39.05 27.54 -34.45
N ALA A 517 -39.94 27.39 -35.42
CA ALA A 517 -39.82 28.03 -36.74
C ALA A 517 -39.74 29.57 -36.66
N ASP A 518 -39.17 30.21 -37.70
CA ASP A 518 -39.05 31.67 -37.72
C ASP A 518 -40.41 32.37 -37.68
N SER A 519 -40.64 33.12 -36.62
CA SER A 519 -41.87 33.87 -36.41
C SER A 519 -41.58 35.20 -35.70
N PRO A 520 -42.46 36.22 -35.84
CA PRO A 520 -42.33 37.47 -35.10
C PRO A 520 -42.24 37.24 -33.59
N LEU A 521 -43.04 36.30 -33.06
CA LEU A 521 -43.06 35.93 -31.65
C LEU A 521 -41.70 35.34 -31.22
N ARG A 522 -41.09 34.48 -32.04
CA ARG A 522 -39.75 33.94 -31.78
C ARG A 522 -38.70 35.04 -31.70
N LYS A 523 -38.73 36.00 -32.63
CA LYS A 523 -37.79 37.14 -32.64
C LYS A 523 -37.93 38.02 -31.40
N GLU A 524 -39.17 38.26 -30.97
CA GLU A 524 -39.46 39.01 -29.75
C GLU A 524 -38.93 38.28 -28.51
N CYS A 525 -39.23 36.99 -28.35
CA CYS A 525 -38.75 36.18 -27.24
C CYS A 525 -37.22 36.11 -27.18
N LEU A 526 -36.54 35.88 -28.31
CA LEU A 526 -35.08 35.89 -28.39
C LEU A 526 -34.49 37.26 -28.01
N GLY A 527 -35.11 38.34 -28.48
CA GLY A 527 -34.73 39.70 -28.13
C GLY A 527 -34.89 39.99 -26.64
N TRP A 528 -35.93 39.45 -26.00
CA TRP A 528 -36.14 39.54 -24.56
C TRP A 528 -35.05 38.82 -23.77
N ILE A 529 -34.81 37.54 -24.06
CA ILE A 529 -33.80 36.71 -23.37
C ILE A 529 -32.39 37.31 -23.47
N LEU A 530 -32.08 38.02 -24.56
CA LEU A 530 -30.82 38.72 -24.73
C LEU A 530 -30.71 39.99 -23.85
N ARG A 531 -31.82 40.67 -23.60
CA ARG A 531 -31.89 41.93 -22.83
C ARG A 531 -31.98 41.72 -21.32
N THR A 532 -32.46 40.56 -20.88
CA THR A 532 -32.44 40.10 -19.49
C THR A 532 -31.37 39.02 -19.29
N PRO A 533 -30.06 39.37 -19.32
CA PRO A 533 -29.04 38.47 -18.82
C PRO A 533 -29.23 38.37 -17.30
N ALA A 534 -29.75 37.23 -16.87
CA ALA A 534 -29.77 36.85 -15.46
C ALA A 534 -28.39 36.39 -15.01
#